data_AF-M2RL42-F1
#
_entry.id   AF-M2RL42-F1
#
_cell.length_a   1.000
_cell.length_b   1.000
_cell.length_c   1.000
_cell.angle_alpha   90.00
_cell.angle_beta   90.00
_cell.angle_gamma   90.00
#
_symmetry.space_group_name_H-M   'P 1'
#
loop_
_entity.id
_entity.type
_entity.pdbx_description
1 polymer ?
#
loop_
_entity_poly.entity_id
_entity_poly.type
_entity_poly.pdbx_seq_one_letter_code
_entity_poly.pdbx_strand_id
1 'polypeptide(L)'
;MNNYSTPNGVNHGLQESGIQPRLYSINNLPSLEDFKKLTTESSSIDHPLASTIESHVPIYHLPNYSSLSPEQLATLQDEWYHILLSGPGVFVAKSLYKDTSQIDDVNKVYSSIIAEEKQASSQRGGHFAGAGANDRDGLFFNPALFHAAGQNDSVDIMRSANLLQISSAFGKPMESIDTYPLIEHTWDALSEMYVKDGLTDEVKAFVSVVAEGYPFPTNLDRRVPEATGMAPTSEQDLLLKCLKDHMSKEDVLTQLLKMKEDSRA
;
A
#
# COMPACT_ATOMS: atom_id res chain seq x y z
N MET A 1 57.18 29.18 -10.60
CA MET A 1 57.22 27.70 -10.67
C MET A 1 56.27 27.19 -9.60
N ASN A 2 55.09 26.63 -9.86
CA ASN A 2 54.52 26.06 -11.07
C ASN A 2 53.04 26.43 -11.16
N ASN A 3 52.60 26.69 -12.39
CA ASN A 3 51.21 26.74 -12.81
C ASN A 3 50.56 25.36 -12.70
N TYR A 4 49.37 25.30 -12.12
CA TYR A 4 48.34 24.35 -12.54
C TYR A 4 46.99 25.08 -12.58
N SER A 5 46.56 25.37 -13.81
CA SER A 5 45.19 25.75 -14.11
C SER A 5 44.35 24.48 -14.21
N THR A 6 43.19 24.43 -13.56
CA THR A 6 42.11 23.49 -13.87
C THR A 6 40.79 24.28 -14.03
N PRO A 7 39.88 23.82 -14.91
CA PRO A 7 38.90 24.68 -15.57
C PRO A 7 37.56 24.81 -14.81
N ASN A 8 36.85 25.87 -15.19
CA ASN A 8 35.51 26.27 -14.79
C ASN A 8 34.49 25.13 -14.60
N GLY A 9 33.69 25.26 -13.54
CA GLY A 9 32.23 25.32 -13.67
C GLY A 9 31.44 24.10 -13.21
N VAL A 10 31.04 24.09 -11.93
CA VAL A 10 29.70 23.64 -11.51
C VAL A 10 29.24 24.55 -10.37
N ASN A 11 28.30 25.45 -10.66
CA ASN A 11 27.60 26.23 -9.64
C ASN A 11 26.69 25.26 -8.88
N HIS A 12 27.09 24.87 -7.66
CA HIS A 12 26.11 24.41 -6.69
C HIS A 12 25.22 25.59 -6.33
N GLY A 13 23.99 25.55 -6.83
CA GLY A 13 22.92 26.44 -6.39
C GLY A 13 22.82 26.41 -4.87
N LEU A 14 22.65 27.61 -4.32
CA LEU A 14 22.55 27.95 -2.91
C LEU A 14 21.91 26.84 -2.07
N GLN A 15 22.66 26.36 -1.07
CA GLN A 15 22.14 25.54 0.01
C GLN A 15 21.20 26.44 0.84
N GLU A 16 19.91 26.45 0.51
CA GLU A 16 18.89 27.11 1.33
C GLU A 16 18.77 26.34 2.66
N SER A 17 19.46 26.84 3.67
CA SER A 17 19.44 26.32 5.04
C SER A 17 18.14 26.74 5.77
N GLY A 18 17.00 26.25 5.28
CA GLY A 18 15.68 26.48 5.86
C GLY A 18 14.74 25.31 5.58
N ILE A 19 13.78 25.08 6.48
CA ILE A 19 12.72 24.09 6.26
C ILE A 19 11.92 24.55 5.03
N GLN A 20 11.92 23.74 3.97
CA GLN A 20 11.23 24.07 2.73
C GLN A 20 9.71 24.11 2.95
N PRO A 21 9.00 25.10 2.36
CA PRO A 21 7.56 25.21 2.50
C PRO A 21 6.86 24.03 1.80
N ARG A 22 5.90 23.40 2.49
CA ARG A 22 5.13 22.25 1.98
C ARG A 22 4.29 22.58 0.74
N LEU A 23 3.84 23.83 0.59
CA LEU A 23 2.93 24.24 -0.48
C LEU A 23 3.70 24.95 -1.59
N TYR A 24 3.34 24.65 -2.84
CA TYR A 24 3.82 25.41 -3.98
C TYR A 24 3.33 26.85 -3.92
N SER A 25 4.23 27.79 -4.23
CA SER A 25 3.90 29.20 -4.32
C SER A 25 3.32 29.52 -5.70
N ILE A 26 2.22 30.25 -5.74
CA ILE A 26 1.69 30.79 -7.01
C ILE A 26 2.65 31.78 -7.67
N ASN A 27 3.57 32.35 -6.90
CA ASN A 27 4.56 33.32 -7.38
C ASN A 27 5.87 32.65 -7.84
N ASN A 28 6.11 31.40 -7.44
CA ASN A 28 7.23 30.57 -7.89
C ASN A 28 6.65 29.25 -8.39
N LEU A 29 6.23 29.27 -9.66
CA LEU A 29 5.65 28.11 -10.32
C LEU A 29 6.67 26.97 -10.41
N PRO A 30 6.22 25.70 -10.31
CA PRO A 30 7.08 24.56 -10.54
C PRO A 30 7.70 24.61 -11.94
N SER A 31 9.00 24.34 -12.03
CA SER A 31 9.74 24.30 -13.29
C SER A 31 9.66 22.91 -13.91
N LEU A 32 9.30 22.85 -15.20
CA LEU A 32 9.32 21.61 -15.96
C LEU A 32 10.74 21.06 -16.11
N GLU A 33 11.75 21.93 -16.19
CA GLU A 33 13.15 21.52 -16.25
C GLU A 33 13.60 20.89 -14.93
N ASP A 34 13.15 21.42 -13.79
CA ASP A 34 13.49 20.84 -12.49
C ASP A 34 12.76 19.50 -12.29
N PHE A 35 11.51 19.39 -12.74
CA PHE A 35 10.79 18.11 -12.76
C PHE A 35 11.46 17.08 -13.67
N LYS A 36 11.95 17.50 -14.84
CA LYS A 36 12.70 16.63 -15.75
C LYS A 36 13.96 16.12 -15.07
N LYS A 37 14.79 17.00 -14.49
CA LYS A 37 15.98 16.58 -13.74
C LYS A 37 15.62 15.58 -12.65
N LEU A 38 14.60 15.89 -11.85
CA LEU A 38 14.14 15.03 -10.76
C LEU A 38 13.76 13.61 -11.23
N THR A 39 13.20 13.48 -12.43
CA THR A 39 12.73 12.21 -13.00
C THR A 39 13.75 11.53 -13.92
N THR A 40 14.84 12.21 -14.30
CA THR A 40 15.84 11.67 -15.25
C THR A 40 17.26 11.64 -14.72
N GLU A 41 17.53 12.17 -13.53
CA GLU A 41 18.90 12.24 -12.98
C GLU A 41 19.08 11.39 -11.72
N SER A 42 18.13 10.51 -11.39
CA SER A 42 18.27 9.59 -10.25
C SER A 42 19.55 8.76 -10.36
N SER A 43 20.38 8.83 -9.32
CA SER A 43 21.66 8.13 -9.27
C SER A 43 21.75 7.21 -8.05
N SER A 44 22.66 6.23 -8.11
CA SER A 44 22.87 5.29 -7.01
C SER A 44 23.44 5.96 -5.76
N ILE A 45 23.99 7.17 -5.89
CA ILE A 45 24.47 7.97 -4.76
C ILE A 45 23.29 8.53 -3.96
N ASP A 46 22.19 8.86 -4.65
CA ASP A 46 20.98 9.41 -4.03
C ASP A 46 20.11 8.31 -3.41
N HIS A 47 20.22 7.08 -3.91
CA HIS A 47 19.43 5.92 -3.50
C HIS A 47 20.33 4.71 -3.22
N PRO A 48 21.18 4.76 -2.18
CA PRO A 48 22.19 3.74 -1.91
C PRO A 48 21.62 2.37 -1.52
N LEU A 49 20.36 2.31 -1.05
CA LEU A 49 19.69 1.04 -0.76
C LEU A 49 19.05 0.39 -2.00
N ALA A 50 18.96 1.10 -3.12
CA ALA A 50 18.50 0.53 -4.38
C ALA A 50 19.53 -0.49 -4.91
N SER A 51 19.03 -1.63 -5.38
CA SER A 51 19.86 -2.68 -5.97
C SER A 51 20.36 -2.28 -7.36
N THR A 52 19.50 -1.64 -8.15
CA THR A 52 19.83 -1.06 -9.45
C THR A 52 18.99 0.20 -9.69
N ILE A 53 19.37 0.99 -10.68
CA ILE A 53 18.54 2.06 -11.23
C ILE A 53 18.40 1.79 -12.72
N GLU A 54 17.17 1.63 -13.19
CA GLU A 54 16.86 1.39 -14.59
C GLU A 54 15.86 2.44 -15.07
N SER A 55 16.14 3.07 -16.21
CA SER A 55 15.33 4.18 -16.72
C SER A 55 15.09 5.29 -15.68
N HIS A 56 16.10 5.54 -14.83
CA HIS A 56 16.07 6.52 -13.73
C HIS A 56 15.09 6.16 -12.59
N VAL A 57 14.61 4.91 -12.53
CA VAL A 57 13.76 4.43 -11.44
C VAL A 57 14.58 3.53 -10.51
N PRO A 58 14.63 3.84 -9.20
CA PRO A 58 15.26 2.96 -8.21
C PRO A 58 14.53 1.61 -8.11
N ILE A 59 15.30 0.52 -8.17
CA ILE A 59 14.80 -0.86 -8.07
C ILE A 59 15.41 -1.53 -6.84
N TYR A 60 14.55 -2.03 -5.96
CA TYR A 60 14.91 -2.70 -4.71
C TYR A 60 14.66 -4.20 -4.79
N HIS A 61 15.61 -5.00 -4.33
CA HIS A 61 15.39 -6.41 -3.99
C HIS A 61 15.36 -6.56 -2.46
N LEU A 62 14.18 -6.80 -1.91
CA LEU A 62 13.99 -6.76 -0.46
C LEU A 62 14.31 -8.13 0.19
N PRO A 63 15.03 -8.15 1.32
CA PRO A 63 15.19 -9.36 2.12
C PRO A 63 13.87 -9.72 2.83
N ASN A 64 13.85 -10.81 3.60
CA ASN A 64 12.67 -11.11 4.41
C ASN A 64 12.47 -10.01 5.45
N TYR A 65 11.23 -9.55 5.66
CA TYR A 65 10.94 -8.53 6.67
C TYR A 65 11.50 -8.91 8.05
N SER A 66 11.31 -10.17 8.47
CA SER A 66 11.83 -10.71 9.73
C SER A 66 13.35 -10.79 9.85
N SER A 67 14.09 -10.56 8.75
CA SER A 67 15.56 -10.52 8.75
C SER A 67 16.15 -9.12 8.87
N LEU A 68 15.33 -8.08 8.85
CA LEU A 68 15.76 -6.69 8.98
C LEU A 68 15.75 -6.25 10.45
N SER A 69 16.80 -5.55 10.87
CA SER A 69 16.79 -4.86 12.16
C SER A 69 15.90 -3.61 12.11
N PRO A 70 15.43 -3.11 13.26
CA PRO A 70 14.67 -1.85 13.33
C PRO A 70 15.37 -0.66 12.66
N GLU A 71 16.70 -0.57 12.79
CA GLU A 71 17.51 0.49 12.18
C GLU A 71 17.56 0.37 10.66
N GLN A 72 17.65 -0.86 10.14
CA GLN A 72 17.62 -1.11 8.69
C GLN A 72 16.25 -0.76 8.10
N LEU A 73 15.17 -1.09 8.81
CA LEU A 73 13.81 -0.71 8.43
C LEU A 73 13.65 0.81 8.39
N ALA A 74 14.09 1.51 9.43
CA ALA A 74 14.02 2.97 9.50
C ALA A 74 14.81 3.62 8.35
N THR A 75 16.02 3.13 8.05
CA THR A 75 16.84 3.66 6.95
C THR A 75 16.17 3.45 5.59
N LEU A 76 15.56 2.28 5.36
CA LEU A 76 14.80 2.01 4.13
C LEU A 76 13.57 2.94 4.01
N GLN A 77 12.86 3.14 5.11
CA GLN A 77 11.71 4.05 5.16
C GLN A 77 12.11 5.50 4.88
N ASP A 78 13.24 5.97 5.43
CA ASP A 78 13.76 7.32 5.17
C ASP A 78 14.09 7.53 3.68
N GLU A 79 14.74 6.55 3.04
CA GLU A 79 15.06 6.61 1.62
C GLU A 79 13.80 6.61 0.74
N TRP A 80 12.84 5.73 1.02
CA TRP A 80 11.57 5.68 0.29
C TRP A 80 10.72 6.93 0.50
N TYR A 81 10.71 7.48 1.72
CA TYR A 81 10.06 8.75 2.02
C TYR A 81 10.67 9.88 1.20
N HIS A 82 12.01 9.93 1.12
CA HIS A 82 12.70 10.89 0.26
C HIS A 82 12.32 10.73 -1.20
N ILE A 83 12.33 9.50 -1.75
CA ILE A 83 11.93 9.21 -3.14
C ILE A 83 10.53 9.74 -3.44
N LEU A 84 9.55 9.47 -2.57
CA LEU A 84 8.14 9.82 -2.80
C LEU A 84 7.84 11.32 -2.60
N LEU A 85 8.59 11.99 -1.73
CA LEU A 85 8.36 13.40 -1.39
C LEU A 85 9.20 14.37 -2.23
N SER A 86 10.47 14.04 -2.45
CA SER A 86 11.47 14.97 -2.98
C SER A 86 12.41 14.37 -4.02
N GLY A 87 12.25 13.07 -4.33
CA GLY A 87 13.00 12.34 -5.35
C GLY A 87 12.15 12.05 -6.59
N PRO A 88 12.43 10.97 -7.34
CA PRO A 88 11.75 10.67 -8.62
C PRO A 88 10.24 10.38 -8.49
N GLY A 89 9.71 10.25 -7.27
CA GLY A 89 8.29 10.03 -7.02
C GLY A 89 7.82 8.59 -7.29
N VAL A 90 8.73 7.72 -7.72
CA VAL A 90 8.47 6.34 -8.11
C VAL A 90 9.64 5.43 -7.75
N PHE A 91 9.35 4.20 -7.34
CA PHE A 91 10.33 3.13 -7.21
C PHE A 91 9.69 1.76 -7.48
N VAL A 92 10.54 0.76 -7.72
CA VAL A 92 10.12 -0.64 -7.93
C VAL A 92 10.67 -1.50 -6.80
N ALA A 93 9.82 -2.31 -6.18
CA ALA A 93 10.24 -3.35 -5.24
C ALA A 93 10.03 -4.74 -5.87
N LYS A 94 11.13 -5.41 -6.22
CA LYS A 94 11.13 -6.77 -6.77
C LYS A 94 11.04 -7.80 -5.66
N SER A 95 10.32 -8.89 -5.95
CA SER A 95 10.13 -10.02 -5.03
C SER A 95 9.52 -9.62 -3.69
N LEU A 96 8.61 -8.64 -3.70
CA LEU A 96 7.88 -8.17 -2.51
C LEU A 96 7.17 -9.33 -1.79
N TYR A 97 6.64 -10.28 -2.55
CA TYR A 97 6.11 -11.55 -2.05
C TYR A 97 7.00 -12.69 -2.55
N LYS A 98 7.62 -13.43 -1.63
CA LYS A 98 8.47 -14.58 -1.96
C LYS A 98 7.65 -15.86 -2.18
N ASP A 99 6.67 -16.09 -1.31
CA ASP A 99 5.66 -17.11 -1.52
C ASP A 99 4.53 -16.52 -2.34
N THR A 100 4.32 -17.08 -3.52
CA THR A 100 3.31 -16.64 -4.49
C THR A 100 2.10 -17.56 -4.53
N SER A 101 2.10 -18.65 -3.76
CA SER A 101 1.05 -19.68 -3.78
C SER A 101 -0.34 -19.08 -3.55
N GLN A 102 -0.48 -18.23 -2.53
CA GLN A 102 -1.74 -17.56 -2.23
C GLN A 102 -2.21 -16.64 -3.35
N ILE A 103 -1.31 -15.85 -3.94
CA ILE A 103 -1.64 -14.98 -5.07
C ILE A 103 -2.09 -15.82 -6.27
N ASP A 104 -1.41 -16.94 -6.51
CA ASP A 104 -1.74 -17.86 -7.60
C ASP A 104 -3.09 -18.53 -7.38
N ASP A 105 -3.40 -18.94 -6.16
CA ASP A 105 -4.69 -19.52 -5.81
C ASP A 105 -5.82 -18.50 -5.93
N VAL A 106 -5.62 -17.26 -5.49
CA VAL A 106 -6.58 -16.15 -5.68
C VAL A 106 -6.77 -15.86 -7.18
N ASN A 107 -5.70 -15.82 -7.96
CA ASN A 107 -5.79 -15.64 -9.41
C ASN A 107 -6.57 -16.77 -10.10
N LYS A 108 -6.42 -18.03 -9.65
CA LYS A 108 -7.22 -19.15 -10.16
C LYS A 108 -8.70 -18.98 -9.83
N VAL A 109 -9.04 -18.53 -8.62
CA VAL A 109 -10.43 -18.25 -8.23
C VAL A 109 -11.03 -17.16 -9.12
N TYR A 110 -10.35 -16.01 -9.26
CA TYR A 110 -10.79 -14.94 -10.16
C TYR A 110 -10.95 -15.43 -11.60
N SER A 111 -9.98 -16.20 -12.10
CA SER A 111 -10.06 -16.77 -13.45
C SER A 111 -11.27 -17.68 -13.62
N SER A 112 -11.64 -18.43 -12.58
CA SER A 112 -12.81 -19.33 -12.57
C SER A 112 -14.12 -18.54 -12.54
N ILE A 113 -14.24 -17.52 -11.68
CA ILE A 113 -15.40 -16.62 -11.62
C ILE A 113 -15.62 -15.96 -13.00
N ILE A 114 -14.56 -15.40 -13.59
CA ILE A 114 -14.63 -14.78 -14.92
C ILE A 114 -15.07 -15.81 -15.98
N ALA A 115 -14.63 -17.07 -15.88
CA ALA A 115 -15.03 -18.12 -16.82
C ALA A 115 -16.51 -18.50 -16.67
N GLU A 116 -17.02 -18.58 -15.44
CA GLU A 116 -18.43 -18.86 -15.15
C GLU A 116 -19.34 -17.71 -15.60
N GLU A 117 -18.99 -16.45 -15.31
CA GLU A 117 -19.75 -15.27 -15.72
C GLU A 117 -19.83 -15.13 -17.25
N LYS A 118 -18.77 -15.53 -17.97
CA LYS A 118 -18.76 -15.61 -19.44
C LYS A 118 -19.74 -16.64 -19.99
N GLN A 119 -19.98 -17.74 -19.28
CA GLN A 119 -20.93 -18.78 -19.71
C GLN A 119 -22.39 -18.39 -19.41
N ALA A 120 -22.62 -17.63 -18.34
CA ALA A 120 -23.95 -17.24 -17.89
C ALA A 120 -24.55 -16.03 -18.63
N SER A 121 -23.76 -15.21 -19.31
CA SER A 121 -24.23 -13.96 -19.94
C SER A 121 -23.80 -13.82 -21.40
N SER A 122 -24.75 -13.92 -22.33
CA SER A 122 -24.49 -13.85 -23.78
C SER A 122 -24.26 -12.44 -24.34
N GLN A 123 -24.33 -11.37 -23.55
CA GLN A 123 -24.01 -10.00 -23.98
C GLN A 123 -23.62 -9.08 -22.80
N ARG A 124 -22.35 -9.11 -22.37
CA ARG A 124 -21.64 -7.97 -21.75
C ARG A 124 -20.14 -8.30 -21.76
N GLY A 125 -19.45 -7.85 -22.80
CA GLY A 125 -18.05 -8.19 -23.05
C GLY A 125 -17.08 -7.40 -22.18
N GLY A 126 -16.24 -8.12 -21.44
CA GLY A 126 -14.83 -7.80 -21.18
C GLY A 126 -13.99 -9.01 -21.57
N HIS A 127 -13.19 -8.91 -22.63
CA HIS A 127 -12.31 -10.01 -23.09
C HIS A 127 -11.07 -10.06 -22.20
N PHE A 128 -10.52 -11.25 -21.87
CA PHE A 128 -9.35 -11.39 -20.98
C PHE A 128 -8.37 -12.46 -21.53
N ALA A 129 -7.06 -12.17 -21.36
CA ALA A 129 -5.88 -12.79 -21.99
C ALA A 129 -5.52 -14.23 -21.58
N GLY A 130 -4.63 -14.82 -22.40
CA GLY A 130 -3.83 -16.02 -22.10
C GLY A 130 -2.65 -15.76 -21.15
N ALA A 131 -2.19 -16.83 -20.51
CA ALA A 131 -1.21 -16.84 -19.43
C ALA A 131 0.25 -16.57 -19.88
N GLY A 132 1.04 -15.94 -19.00
CA GLY A 132 2.51 -16.10 -18.98
C GLY A 132 3.40 -14.86 -19.16
N ALA A 133 2.87 -13.63 -19.17
CA ALA A 133 3.67 -12.45 -19.58
C ALA A 133 4.08 -11.45 -18.47
N ASN A 134 3.86 -11.73 -17.18
CA ASN A 134 4.24 -10.78 -16.13
C ASN A 134 5.13 -11.45 -15.09
N ASP A 135 6.44 -11.29 -15.26
CA ASP A 135 7.33 -11.29 -14.10
C ASP A 135 6.99 -10.05 -13.25
N ARG A 136 6.80 -10.32 -11.96
CA ARG A 136 5.89 -9.60 -11.05
C ARG A 136 6.57 -8.39 -10.41
N ASP A 137 6.64 -7.30 -11.16
CA ASP A 137 7.11 -6.00 -10.70
C ASP A 137 5.95 -5.15 -10.15
N GLY A 138 6.17 -4.51 -8.99
CA GLY A 138 5.24 -3.53 -8.41
C GLY A 138 5.71 -2.10 -8.70
N LEU A 139 4.83 -1.27 -9.26
CA LEU A 139 5.07 0.15 -9.49
C LEU A 139 4.39 0.97 -8.39
N PHE A 140 5.18 1.62 -7.53
CA PHE A 140 4.67 2.54 -6.51
C PHE A 140 4.88 3.97 -6.97
N PHE A 141 3.84 4.77 -7.00
CA PHE A 141 3.93 6.17 -7.38
C PHE A 141 3.07 7.05 -6.47
N ASN A 142 3.50 8.29 -6.26
CA ASN A 142 2.73 9.29 -5.52
C ASN A 142 1.42 9.60 -6.29
N PRO A 143 0.23 9.65 -5.63
CA PRO A 143 -1.04 9.96 -6.29
C PRO A 143 -1.06 11.33 -7.01
N ALA A 144 -0.16 12.25 -6.67
CA ALA A 144 0.00 13.52 -7.37
C ALA A 144 0.70 13.40 -8.74
N LEU A 145 1.30 12.24 -9.06
CA LEU A 145 1.94 12.00 -10.34
C LEU A 145 0.88 11.92 -11.44
N PHE A 146 0.99 12.77 -12.47
CA PHE A 146 0.15 12.65 -13.66
C PHE A 146 0.49 11.36 -14.41
N HIS A 147 -0.49 10.48 -14.54
CA HIS A 147 -0.33 9.19 -15.20
C HIS A 147 -1.60 8.79 -15.96
N ALA A 148 -1.43 7.92 -16.95
CA ALA A 148 -2.53 7.28 -17.68
C ALA A 148 -2.07 5.90 -18.17
N ALA A 149 -3.01 4.98 -18.32
CA ALA A 149 -2.72 3.72 -19.02
C ALA A 149 -2.41 4.02 -20.51
N GLY A 150 -1.33 3.43 -21.03
CA GLY A 150 -1.01 3.52 -22.45
C GLY A 150 -1.94 2.67 -23.32
N GLN A 151 -2.06 3.03 -24.60
CA GLN A 151 -2.81 2.24 -25.58
C GLN A 151 -2.20 0.83 -25.73
N ASN A 152 -3.06 -0.20 -25.83
CA ASN A 152 -2.62 -1.57 -26.08
C ASN A 152 -2.79 -1.90 -27.57
N ASP A 153 -1.71 -1.80 -28.34
CA ASP A 153 -1.69 -2.09 -29.79
C ASP A 153 -1.33 -3.55 -30.12
N SER A 154 -1.25 -4.42 -29.11
CA SER A 154 -0.90 -5.83 -29.28
C SER A 154 -2.10 -6.62 -29.80
N VAL A 155 -1.85 -7.60 -30.68
CA VAL A 155 -2.92 -8.41 -31.30
C VAL A 155 -3.49 -9.45 -30.32
N ASP A 156 -2.64 -10.02 -29.48
CA ASP A 156 -2.92 -11.20 -28.64
C ASP A 156 -2.47 -11.04 -27.19
N ILE A 157 -1.93 -9.88 -26.81
CA ILE A 157 -1.54 -9.57 -25.43
C ILE A 157 -2.65 -8.75 -24.79
N MET A 158 -3.21 -9.25 -23.67
CA MET A 158 -3.98 -8.39 -22.78
C MET A 158 -3.24 -8.11 -21.49
N ARG A 159 -3.30 -6.84 -21.10
CA ARG A 159 -2.65 -6.33 -19.90
C ARG A 159 -3.67 -6.29 -18.77
N SER A 160 -3.36 -6.97 -17.68
CA SER A 160 -4.05 -6.82 -16.40
C SER A 160 -3.05 -6.29 -15.38
N ALA A 161 -3.52 -5.45 -14.47
CA ALA A 161 -2.75 -4.93 -13.35
C ALA A 161 -3.61 -4.99 -12.09
N ASN A 162 -3.01 -5.42 -10.99
CA ASN A 162 -3.61 -5.27 -9.67
C ASN A 162 -3.21 -3.89 -9.14
N LEU A 163 -4.20 -3.04 -8.88
CA LEU A 163 -3.97 -1.72 -8.30
C LEU A 163 -4.15 -1.79 -6.78
N LEU A 164 -3.09 -1.48 -6.04
CA LEU A 164 -3.16 -1.30 -4.60
C LEU A 164 -3.13 0.20 -4.30
N GLN A 165 -4.25 0.75 -3.85
CA GLN A 165 -4.31 2.15 -3.41
C GLN A 165 -4.01 2.23 -1.91
N ILE A 166 -2.81 2.69 -1.58
CA ILE A 166 -2.40 2.89 -0.19
C ILE A 166 -2.76 4.33 0.19
N SER A 167 -3.70 4.46 1.12
CA SER A 167 -4.13 5.76 1.65
C SER A 167 -3.51 6.04 3.01
N SER A 168 -3.45 7.31 3.40
CA SER A 168 -3.25 7.68 4.80
C SER A 168 -4.30 6.99 5.68
N ALA A 169 -3.98 6.74 6.96
CA ALA A 169 -4.96 6.28 7.95
C ALA A 169 -6.14 7.27 8.13
N PHE A 170 -5.99 8.52 7.66
CA PHE A 170 -7.07 9.51 7.60
C PHE A 170 -7.87 9.50 6.29
N GLY A 171 -7.43 8.73 5.30
CA GLY A 171 -8.11 8.56 4.02
C GLY A 171 -9.15 7.45 4.09
N LYS A 172 -10.32 7.67 3.49
CA LYS A 172 -11.34 6.64 3.36
C LYS A 172 -11.25 6.01 1.96
N PRO A 173 -11.06 4.69 1.84
CA PRO A 173 -11.12 4.02 0.55
C PRO A 173 -12.44 4.31 -0.16
N MET A 174 -12.43 4.31 -1.50
CA MET A 174 -13.65 4.52 -2.29
C MET A 174 -14.66 3.37 -2.13
N GLU A 175 -14.17 2.20 -1.70
CA GLU A 175 -14.92 0.96 -1.56
C GLU A 175 -15.16 0.66 -0.09
N SER A 176 -16.32 0.06 0.22
CA SER A 176 -16.58 -0.52 1.53
C SER A 176 -16.39 -2.02 1.41
N ILE A 177 -15.51 -2.58 2.25
CA ILE A 177 -15.30 -4.03 2.32
C ILE A 177 -16.29 -4.60 3.33
N ASP A 178 -16.96 -5.71 3.00
CA ASP A 178 -17.71 -6.46 4.03
C ASP A 178 -16.71 -7.30 4.83
N THR A 179 -16.36 -6.83 6.02
CA THR A 179 -15.35 -7.47 6.89
C THR A 179 -15.85 -8.74 7.54
N TYR A 180 -17.17 -8.92 7.68
CA TYR A 180 -17.75 -10.10 8.33
C TYR A 180 -17.23 -11.44 7.76
N PRO A 181 -17.31 -11.71 6.44
CA PRO A 181 -16.80 -12.96 5.88
C PRO A 181 -15.28 -13.11 6.04
N LEU A 182 -14.51 -12.01 5.98
CA LEU A 182 -13.06 -12.06 6.20
C LEU A 182 -12.77 -12.53 7.63
N ILE A 183 -13.41 -11.90 8.61
CA ILE A 183 -13.22 -12.23 10.03
C ILE A 183 -13.72 -13.65 10.31
N GLU A 184 -14.87 -14.05 9.78
CA GLU A 184 -15.40 -15.41 9.90
C GLU A 184 -14.40 -16.46 9.42
N HIS A 185 -13.78 -16.28 8.25
CA HIS A 185 -12.88 -17.27 7.68
C HIS A 185 -11.48 -17.26 8.31
N THR A 186 -11.10 -16.18 8.98
CA THR A 186 -9.74 -15.99 9.51
C THR A 186 -9.64 -16.02 11.03
N TRP A 187 -10.75 -15.93 11.76
CA TRP A 187 -10.77 -15.84 13.22
C TRP A 187 -10.01 -16.98 13.90
N ASP A 188 -10.23 -18.22 13.46
CA ASP A 188 -9.63 -19.39 14.09
C ASP A 188 -8.09 -19.34 14.00
N ALA A 189 -7.56 -19.02 12.81
CA ALA A 189 -6.12 -18.85 12.59
C ALA A 189 -5.54 -17.64 13.34
N LEU A 190 -6.28 -16.52 13.39
CA LEU A 190 -5.88 -15.33 14.14
C LEU A 190 -5.81 -15.62 15.65
N SER A 191 -6.79 -16.34 16.18
CA SER A 191 -6.85 -16.74 17.59
C SER A 191 -5.72 -17.69 17.95
N GLU A 192 -5.45 -18.70 17.11
CA GLU A 192 -4.30 -19.61 17.27
C GLU A 192 -2.97 -18.87 17.28
N MET A 193 -2.77 -17.93 16.35
CA MET A 193 -1.58 -17.09 16.28
C MET A 193 -1.42 -16.23 17.54
N TYR A 194 -2.50 -15.61 18.03
CA TYR A 194 -2.48 -14.82 19.26
C TYR A 194 -2.19 -15.68 20.50
N VAL A 195 -2.77 -16.88 20.61
CA VAL A 195 -2.50 -17.81 21.73
C VAL A 195 -1.04 -18.24 21.72
N LYS A 196 -0.46 -18.45 20.54
CA LYS A 196 0.92 -18.90 20.39
C LYS A 196 1.94 -17.80 20.65
N ASP A 197 1.75 -16.63 20.04
CA ASP A 197 2.78 -15.60 19.93
C ASP A 197 2.44 -14.31 20.72
N GLY A 198 1.21 -14.15 21.21
CA GLY A 198 0.73 -12.95 21.91
C GLY A 198 0.42 -11.80 20.95
N LEU A 199 0.37 -10.56 21.45
CA LEU A 199 0.06 -9.37 20.62
C LEU A 199 1.31 -8.86 19.86
N THR A 200 1.85 -9.68 18.96
CA THR A 200 2.99 -9.30 18.11
C THR A 200 2.56 -8.32 17.01
N ASP A 201 3.53 -7.76 16.28
CA ASP A 201 3.24 -6.87 15.16
C ASP A 201 2.57 -7.61 14.01
N GLU A 202 2.83 -8.90 13.82
CA GLU A 202 2.12 -9.77 12.87
C GLU A 202 0.64 -9.92 13.24
N VAL A 203 0.32 -10.14 14.53
CA VAL A 203 -1.08 -10.21 14.99
C VAL A 203 -1.79 -8.87 14.80
N LYS A 204 -1.13 -7.75 15.13
CA LYS A 204 -1.68 -6.41 14.91
C LYS A 204 -1.93 -6.16 13.42
N ALA A 205 -0.96 -6.49 12.56
CA ALA A 205 -1.09 -6.33 11.12
C ALA A 205 -2.24 -7.19 10.57
N PHE A 206 -2.40 -8.42 11.05
CA PHE A 206 -3.52 -9.27 10.69
C PHE A 206 -4.85 -8.60 11.04
N VAL A 207 -5.03 -8.16 12.28
CA VAL A 207 -6.26 -7.45 12.72
C VAL A 207 -6.51 -6.21 11.86
N SER A 208 -5.47 -5.43 11.57
CA SER A 208 -5.59 -4.22 10.76
C SER A 208 -5.98 -4.48 9.30
N VAL A 209 -5.72 -5.69 8.78
CA VAL A 209 -6.09 -6.09 7.41
C VAL A 209 -7.54 -6.60 7.34
N VAL A 210 -8.04 -7.29 8.36
CA VAL A 210 -9.34 -7.96 8.30
C VAL A 210 -10.51 -7.16 8.89
N ALA A 211 -10.24 -6.10 9.65
CA ALA A 211 -11.26 -5.35 10.37
C ALA A 211 -11.13 -3.83 10.23
N GLU A 212 -12.26 -3.12 10.27
CA GLU A 212 -12.31 -1.66 10.17
C GLU A 212 -11.76 -0.96 11.43
N GLY A 213 -10.74 -0.13 11.24
CA GLY A 213 -10.11 0.66 12.31
C GLY A 213 -10.77 2.03 12.55
N TYR A 214 -11.61 2.47 11.62
CA TYR A 214 -12.31 3.76 11.71
C TYR A 214 -13.82 3.53 11.95
N PRO A 215 -14.38 3.94 13.11
CA PRO A 215 -15.73 3.56 13.51
C PRO A 215 -16.86 4.32 12.77
N PHE A 216 -16.55 5.07 11.71
CA PHE A 216 -17.50 5.95 11.01
C PHE A 216 -17.67 5.62 9.52
N PRO A 217 -18.86 5.88 8.95
CA PRO A 217 -20.07 6.41 9.58
C PRO A 217 -20.74 5.39 10.52
N THR A 218 -21.37 5.88 11.58
CA THR A 218 -22.14 5.07 12.53
C THR A 218 -23.27 5.90 13.14
N ASN A 219 -24.31 5.24 13.64
CA ASN A 219 -25.40 5.85 14.39
C ASN A 219 -24.98 6.14 15.84
N LEU A 220 -24.76 7.41 16.18
CA LEU A 220 -24.31 7.84 17.51
C LEU A 220 -25.40 7.76 18.59
N ASP A 221 -26.67 7.65 18.23
CA ASP A 221 -27.75 7.45 19.21
C ASP A 221 -27.70 6.05 19.81
N ARG A 222 -27.23 5.07 19.03
CA ARG A 222 -27.08 3.66 19.44
C ARG A 222 -25.66 3.32 19.85
N ARG A 223 -24.67 3.87 19.15
CA ARG A 223 -23.24 3.67 19.39
C ARG A 223 -22.63 4.92 19.97
N VAL A 224 -22.87 5.14 21.25
CA VAL A 224 -22.34 6.29 21.99
C VAL A 224 -20.83 6.07 22.26
N PRO A 225 -19.98 7.11 22.13
CA PRO A 225 -18.59 7.03 22.56
C PRO A 225 -18.46 6.60 24.02
N GLU A 226 -17.40 5.85 24.32
CA GLU A 226 -17.09 5.47 25.71
C GLU A 226 -16.76 6.70 26.56
N ALA A 227 -16.90 6.60 27.89
CA ALA A 227 -16.76 7.74 28.81
C ALA A 227 -15.42 8.50 28.72
N THR A 228 -14.37 7.86 28.20
CA THR A 228 -13.03 8.42 28.00
C THR A 228 -12.65 8.59 26.52
N GLY A 229 -13.54 8.24 25.58
CA GLY A 229 -13.27 8.23 24.14
C GLY A 229 -14.03 9.33 23.39
N MET A 230 -13.45 9.81 22.28
CA MET A 230 -14.12 10.74 21.36
C MET A 230 -14.93 10.02 20.25
N ALA A 231 -14.85 8.70 20.19
CA ALA A 231 -15.52 7.88 19.18
C ALA A 231 -16.01 6.55 19.79
N PRO A 232 -16.97 5.87 19.15
CA PRO A 232 -17.36 4.51 19.51
C PRO A 232 -16.25 3.50 19.18
N THR A 233 -16.30 2.32 19.78
CA THR A 233 -15.36 1.20 19.54
C THR A 233 -15.25 0.84 18.04
N SER A 234 -14.06 0.62 17.50
CA SER A 234 -13.91 0.11 16.12
C SER A 234 -14.07 -1.42 16.04
N GLU A 235 -14.11 -1.99 14.83
CA GLU A 235 -14.07 -3.46 14.68
C GLU A 235 -12.71 -4.00 15.14
N GLN A 236 -11.61 -3.29 14.86
CA GLN A 236 -10.29 -3.66 15.35
C GLN A 236 -10.23 -3.68 16.89
N ASP A 237 -10.81 -2.68 17.56
CA ASP A 237 -10.89 -2.66 19.03
C ASP A 237 -11.69 -3.86 19.57
N LEU A 238 -12.81 -4.18 18.92
CA LEU A 238 -13.63 -5.34 19.27
C LEU A 238 -12.84 -6.65 19.11
N LEU A 239 -12.17 -6.86 17.97
CA LEU A 239 -11.38 -8.07 17.73
C LEU A 239 -10.24 -8.20 18.76
N LEU A 240 -9.51 -7.12 19.04
CA LEU A 240 -8.44 -7.12 20.03
C LEU A 240 -8.96 -7.45 21.44
N LYS A 241 -10.14 -6.97 21.79
CA LYS A 241 -10.81 -7.35 23.05
C LYS A 241 -11.17 -8.83 23.04
N CYS A 242 -11.82 -9.31 21.99
CA CYS A 242 -12.21 -10.71 21.87
C CYS A 242 -11.01 -11.68 21.92
N LEU A 243 -9.87 -11.29 21.35
CA LEU A 243 -8.62 -12.07 21.45
C LEU A 243 -8.10 -12.14 22.89
N LYS A 244 -8.08 -11.00 23.60
CA LYS A 244 -7.67 -10.93 25.02
C LYS A 244 -8.58 -11.75 25.92
N ASP A 245 -9.88 -11.73 25.65
CA ASP A 245 -10.90 -12.44 26.42
C ASP A 245 -11.04 -13.92 26.00
N HIS A 246 -10.23 -14.39 25.03
CA HIS A 246 -10.29 -15.76 24.48
C HIS A 246 -11.70 -16.18 24.04
N MET A 247 -12.42 -15.27 23.37
CA MET A 247 -13.80 -15.49 22.96
C MET A 247 -13.94 -16.50 21.82
N SER A 248 -15.08 -17.20 21.80
CA SER A 248 -15.41 -18.11 20.70
C SER A 248 -15.72 -17.35 19.41
N LYS A 249 -15.50 -17.99 18.26
CA LYS A 249 -15.86 -17.46 16.94
C LYS A 249 -17.32 -17.01 16.86
N GLU A 250 -18.23 -17.80 17.41
CA GLU A 250 -19.67 -17.51 17.42
C GLU A 250 -19.99 -16.21 18.19
N ASP A 251 -19.35 -16.01 19.34
CA ASP A 251 -19.55 -14.81 20.14
C ASP A 251 -18.97 -13.56 19.46
N VAL A 252 -17.83 -13.69 18.77
CA VAL A 252 -17.23 -12.60 17.99
C VAL A 252 -18.13 -12.19 16.84
N LEU A 253 -18.61 -13.15 16.06
CA LEU A 253 -19.50 -12.90 14.93
C LEU A 253 -20.84 -12.30 15.38
N THR A 254 -21.37 -12.75 16.51
CA THR A 254 -22.58 -12.17 17.12
C THR A 254 -22.37 -10.69 17.49
N GLN A 255 -21.22 -10.36 18.09
CA GLN A 255 -20.90 -8.97 18.43
C GLN A 255 -20.68 -8.10 17.20
N LEU A 256 -20.06 -8.61 16.14
CA LEU A 256 -19.89 -7.90 14.86
C LEU A 256 -21.23 -7.63 14.19
N LEU A 257 -22.15 -8.60 14.16
CA LEU A 257 -23.50 -8.40 13.61
C LEU A 257 -24.27 -7.34 14.40
N LYS A 258 -24.19 -7.41 15.73
CA LYS A 258 -24.79 -6.39 16.59
C LYS A 258 -24.19 -5.01 16.31
N MET A 259 -22.86 -4.91 16.21
CA MET A 259 -22.18 -3.65 15.88
C MET A 259 -22.65 -3.10 14.53
N LYS A 260 -22.77 -3.95 13.50
CA LYS A 260 -23.25 -3.57 12.16
C LYS A 260 -24.69 -3.10 12.19
N GLU A 261 -25.56 -3.75 12.95
CA GLU A 261 -26.97 -3.35 13.13
C GLU A 261 -27.09 -2.03 13.89
N ASP A 262 -26.35 -1.87 14.98
CA ASP A 262 -26.34 -0.66 15.79
C ASP A 262 -25.74 0.54 15.02
N SER A 263 -24.90 0.29 14.02
CA SER A 263 -24.30 1.34 13.18
C SER A 263 -25.24 1.86 12.08
N ARG A 264 -26.35 1.16 11.79
CA ARG A 264 -27.33 1.58 10.77
C ARG A 264 -28.12 2.81 11.25
N ALA A 265 -28.41 3.69 10.29
CA ALA A 265 -29.24 4.89 10.50
C ALA A 265 -30.67 4.51 10.92
#